data_AF-A0A3B1AYW2-F1
#
_entry.id   AF-A0A3B1AYW2-F1
#
_cell.length_a   1.000
_cell.length_b   1.000
_cell.length_c   1.000
_cell.angle_alpha   90.00
_cell.angle_beta   90.00
_cell.angle_gamma   90.00
#
_symmetry.space_group_name_H-M   'P 1'
#
loop_
_entity.id
_entity.type
_entity.pdbx_description
1 polymer ?
#
loop_
_entity_poly.entity_id
_entity_poly.type
_entity_poly.pdbx_seq_one_letter_code
_entity_poly.pdbx_strand_id
1 'polypeptide(L)'
;APDHIRLGELEHLVEAVENLNAPVDDVVADLQTLQETLTPLAKDLLGKESRHLLIPLWRRLTVALHGQPYHAAQPEQHMSYTASQAMDWDKARQAVEQVPQWQSDAVLLQRHARACEPLQRRCDALLSWFNLCWQFPEQGNALESSTDTELRQQWAAFQELEPELPAPTFPAWLLLNKPGLSKVLTGPRHDTANCPASYRTLYQLQGRPCAQTDDNIARRAQLKQQDPVLFRHYLLLQ
;
A
#
# COMPACT_ATOMS: atom_id res chain seq x y z
N ALA A 1 16.68 34.79 27.98
CA ALA A 1 16.54 35.80 26.90
C ALA A 1 15.14 35.66 26.32
N PRO A 2 14.33 36.73 26.22
CA PRO A 2 12.89 36.60 25.97
C PRO A 2 12.48 36.38 24.51
N ASP A 3 13.35 36.66 23.53
CA ASP A 3 13.01 36.58 22.09
C ASP A 3 13.68 35.39 21.39
N HIS A 4 13.45 34.17 21.89
CA HIS A 4 13.87 32.98 21.16
C HIS A 4 12.77 32.65 20.13
N ILE A 5 13.06 32.71 18.83
CA ILE A 5 12.11 32.40 17.73
C ILE A 5 11.35 31.07 17.97
N ARG A 6 12.02 30.12 18.63
CA ARG A 6 11.45 28.82 19.01
C ARG A 6 10.37 28.85 20.08
N LEU A 7 10.21 29.95 20.81
CA LEU A 7 9.20 30.08 21.87
C LEU A 7 7.80 30.16 21.27
N GLY A 8 7.59 31.01 20.25
CA GLY A 8 6.30 31.10 19.54
C GLY A 8 5.96 29.82 18.77
N GLU A 9 6.96 29.15 18.22
CA GLU A 9 6.78 27.83 17.59
C GLU A 9 6.35 26.74 18.60
N LEU A 10 6.91 26.75 19.81
CA LEU A 10 6.48 25.86 20.89
C LEU A 10 5.09 26.21 21.40
N GLU A 11 4.74 27.49 21.49
CA GLU A 11 3.40 27.95 21.86
C GLU A 11 2.33 27.41 20.90
N HIS A 12 2.57 27.42 19.59
CA HIS A 12 1.66 26.80 18.61
C HIS A 12 1.46 25.29 18.83
N LEU A 13 2.52 24.56 19.20
CA LEU A 13 2.42 23.13 19.51
C LEU A 13 1.64 22.89 20.82
N VAL A 14 1.83 23.75 21.83
CA VAL A 14 1.09 23.68 23.11
C VAL A 14 -0.40 23.97 22.88
N GLU A 15 -0.72 25.05 22.18
CA GLU A 15 -2.11 25.42 21.86
C GLU A 15 -2.84 24.31 21.11
N ALA A 16 -2.16 23.65 20.15
CA ALA A 16 -2.72 22.51 19.44
C ALA A 16 -3.10 21.35 20.40
N VAL A 17 -2.26 21.07 21.40
CA VAL A 17 -2.50 20.03 22.41
C VAL A 17 -3.57 20.43 23.41
N GLU A 18 -3.62 21.70 23.83
CA GLU A 18 -4.68 22.23 24.70
C GLU A 18 -6.06 22.09 24.04
N ASN A 19 -6.12 22.28 22.72
CA ASN A 19 -7.33 22.13 21.92
C ASN A 19 -7.61 20.67 21.50
N LEU A 20 -6.90 19.67 22.04
CA LEU A 20 -7.08 18.27 21.64
C LEU A 20 -8.51 17.75 21.84
N ASN A 21 -9.22 18.26 22.86
CA ASN A 21 -10.59 17.84 23.18
C ASN A 21 -11.66 18.75 22.57
N ALA A 22 -11.28 19.82 21.86
CA ALA A 22 -12.21 20.68 21.16
C ALA A 22 -12.87 19.93 19.98
N PRO A 23 -14.15 20.18 19.67
CA PRO A 23 -14.77 19.64 18.46
C PRO A 23 -14.03 20.15 17.22
N VAL A 24 -14.01 19.34 16.16
CA VAL A 24 -13.48 19.77 14.85
C VAL A 24 -14.61 20.43 14.09
N ASP A 25 -14.57 21.76 13.99
CA ASP A 25 -15.59 22.54 13.29
C ASP A 25 -15.36 22.56 11.77
N ASP A 26 -14.10 22.68 11.34
CA ASP A 26 -13.69 22.64 9.93
C ASP A 26 -12.57 21.60 9.73
N VAL A 27 -12.95 20.43 9.23
CA VAL A 27 -12.00 19.32 9.00
C VAL A 27 -10.96 19.68 7.95
N VAL A 28 -11.31 20.48 6.94
CA VAL A 28 -10.39 20.82 5.84
C VAL A 28 -9.30 21.75 6.36
N ALA A 29 -9.70 22.79 7.10
CA ALA A 29 -8.77 23.72 7.74
C ALA A 29 -7.85 22.99 8.74
N ASP A 30 -8.42 22.18 9.64
CA ASP A 30 -7.64 21.42 10.64
C ASP A 30 -6.66 20.46 9.98
N LEU A 31 -7.08 19.76 8.92
CA LEU A 31 -6.22 18.85 8.17
C LEU A 31 -5.07 19.61 7.51
N GLN A 32 -5.35 20.75 6.88
CA GLN A 32 -4.32 21.58 6.28
C GLN A 32 -3.33 22.09 7.34
N THR A 33 -3.80 22.63 8.46
CA THR A 33 -2.94 23.07 9.57
C THR A 33 -2.07 21.92 10.10
N LEU A 34 -2.64 20.73 10.25
CA LEU A 34 -1.89 19.58 10.75
C LEU A 34 -0.85 19.08 9.75
N GLN A 35 -1.15 19.08 8.46
CA GLN A 35 -0.23 18.66 7.39
C GLN A 35 0.89 19.66 7.15
N GLU A 36 0.54 20.92 6.96
CA GLU A 36 1.43 21.96 6.41
C GLU A 36 2.16 22.73 7.51
N THR A 37 1.62 22.77 8.73
CA THR A 37 2.19 23.56 9.83
C THR A 37 2.64 22.67 10.99
N LEU A 38 1.72 21.97 11.67
CA LEU A 38 2.04 21.30 12.93
C LEU A 38 2.92 20.06 12.75
N THR A 39 2.72 19.26 11.71
CA THR A 39 3.55 18.09 11.43
C THR A 39 5.02 18.44 11.16
N PRO A 40 5.35 19.34 10.21
CA PRO A 40 6.75 19.72 9.99
C PRO A 40 7.35 20.39 11.22
N LEU A 41 6.60 21.27 11.90
CA LEU A 41 7.07 21.96 13.10
C LEU A 41 7.40 21.01 14.26
N ALA A 42 6.49 20.06 14.55
CA ALA A 42 6.72 19.06 15.58
C ALA A 42 7.92 18.18 15.24
N LYS A 43 8.11 17.81 13.97
CA LYS A 43 9.28 17.02 13.53
C LYS A 43 10.59 17.80 13.69
N ASP A 44 10.59 19.09 13.38
CA ASP A 44 11.79 19.94 13.51
C ASP A 44 12.17 20.15 14.99
N LEU A 45 11.20 20.47 15.84
CA LEU A 45 11.45 20.79 17.24
C LEU A 45 11.63 19.55 18.14
N LEU A 46 10.85 18.49 17.91
CA LEU A 46 10.77 17.33 18.80
C LEU A 46 11.44 16.08 18.21
N GLY A 47 11.80 16.09 16.92
CA GLY A 47 12.43 14.95 16.25
C GLY A 47 11.59 13.67 16.38
N LYS A 48 12.16 12.65 17.02
CA LYS A 48 11.51 11.34 17.22
C LYS A 48 10.28 11.43 18.12
N GLU A 49 10.28 12.37 19.08
CA GLU A 49 9.20 12.53 20.06
C GLU A 49 7.96 13.22 19.47
N SER A 50 8.07 13.79 18.25
CA SER A 50 6.96 14.43 17.53
C SER A 50 5.71 13.54 17.44
N ARG A 51 5.88 12.22 17.37
CA ARG A 51 4.79 11.26 17.29
C ARG A 51 3.86 11.29 18.51
N HIS A 52 4.40 11.53 19.70
CA HIS A 52 3.59 11.60 20.92
C HIS A 52 2.61 12.77 20.89
N LEU A 53 3.00 13.87 20.25
CA LEU A 53 2.14 15.04 20.05
C LEU A 53 1.20 14.86 18.85
N LEU A 54 1.70 14.36 17.73
CA LEU A 54 0.95 14.30 16.47
C LEU A 54 -0.12 13.21 16.47
N ILE A 55 0.13 12.03 17.04
CA ILE A 55 -0.81 10.90 17.01
C ILE A 55 -2.19 11.30 17.59
N PRO A 56 -2.29 11.91 18.78
CA PRO A 56 -3.58 12.37 19.30
C PRO A 56 -4.30 13.35 18.37
N LEU A 57 -3.59 14.31 17.76
CA LEU A 57 -4.18 15.29 16.83
C LEU A 57 -4.74 14.62 15.57
N TRP A 58 -3.99 13.68 14.98
CA TRP A 58 -4.47 12.89 13.86
C TRP A 58 -5.67 12.01 14.21
N ARG A 59 -5.70 11.46 15.43
CA ARG A 59 -6.86 10.68 15.93
C ARG A 59 -8.10 11.54 16.06
N ARG A 60 -7.97 12.80 16.48
CA ARG A 60 -9.09 13.75 16.54
C ARG A 60 -9.75 13.90 15.17
N LEU A 61 -8.97 14.15 14.12
CA LEU A 61 -9.50 14.22 12.74
C LEU A 61 -10.04 12.89 12.23
N THR A 62 -9.44 11.76 12.64
CA THR A 62 -9.95 10.43 12.32
C THR A 62 -11.37 10.23 12.86
N VAL A 63 -11.65 10.71 14.07
CA VAL A 63 -13.00 10.66 14.66
C VAL A 63 -13.96 11.59 13.92
N ALA A 64 -13.53 12.82 13.60
CA ALA A 64 -14.36 13.78 12.86
C ALA A 64 -14.75 13.30 11.45
N LEU A 65 -13.87 12.53 10.80
CA LEU A 65 -14.09 11.95 9.47
C LEU A 65 -14.87 10.63 9.48
N HIS A 66 -15.28 10.14 10.65
CA HIS A 66 -16.00 8.86 10.73
C HIS A 66 -17.32 8.92 9.96
N GLY A 67 -17.53 7.93 9.08
CA GLY A 67 -18.75 7.82 8.27
C GLY A 67 -18.81 8.76 7.05
N GLN A 68 -17.80 9.61 6.84
CA GLN A 68 -17.73 10.45 5.64
C GLN A 68 -17.39 9.61 4.40
N PRO A 69 -18.03 9.87 3.25
CA PRO A 69 -17.74 9.15 2.02
C PRO A 69 -16.34 9.47 1.48
N TYR A 70 -15.77 8.52 0.74
CA TYR A 70 -14.52 8.74 0.02
C TYR A 70 -14.74 9.59 -1.24
N HIS A 71 -13.89 10.60 -1.43
CA HIS A 71 -13.83 11.41 -2.64
C HIS A 71 -12.44 11.36 -3.27
N ALA A 72 -12.32 10.80 -4.47
CA ALA A 72 -11.04 10.65 -5.16
C ALA A 72 -10.34 11.98 -5.50
N ALA A 73 -11.09 13.09 -5.59
CA ALA A 73 -10.53 14.42 -5.81
C ALA A 73 -9.86 15.01 -4.55
N GLN A 74 -10.19 14.48 -3.37
CA GLN A 74 -9.69 14.95 -2.07
C GLN A 74 -9.41 13.74 -1.16
N PRO A 75 -8.52 12.83 -1.57
CA PRO A 75 -8.38 11.55 -0.89
C PRO A 75 -7.87 11.72 0.55
N GLU A 76 -7.14 12.78 0.89
CA GLU A 76 -6.65 13.09 2.24
C GLU A 76 -7.79 13.31 3.24
N GLN A 77 -8.97 13.75 2.77
CA GLN A 77 -10.16 13.96 3.61
C GLN A 77 -10.89 12.65 3.95
N HIS A 78 -10.32 11.50 3.62
CA HIS A 78 -10.88 10.21 3.99
C HIS A 78 -10.27 9.69 5.29
N MET A 79 -11.09 9.04 6.14
CA MET A 79 -10.66 8.48 7.44
C MET A 79 -9.41 7.58 7.33
N SER A 80 -9.23 6.85 6.23
CA SER A 80 -8.04 6.00 6.03
C SER A 80 -6.72 6.79 6.10
N TYR A 81 -6.72 8.04 5.63
CA TYR A 81 -5.53 8.88 5.60
C TYR A 81 -5.15 9.32 7.01
N THR A 82 -6.09 9.94 7.74
CA THR A 82 -5.86 10.45 9.10
C THR A 82 -5.59 9.31 10.08
N ALA A 83 -6.25 8.17 9.95
CA ALA A 83 -5.96 6.97 10.74
C ALA A 83 -4.53 6.45 10.50
N SER A 84 -4.05 6.48 9.26
CA SER A 84 -2.66 6.10 8.93
C SER A 84 -1.64 7.04 9.56
N GLN A 85 -1.90 8.35 9.54
CA GLN A 85 -1.03 9.34 10.20
C GLN A 85 -1.03 9.16 11.73
N ALA A 86 -2.17 8.76 12.30
CA ALA A 86 -2.32 8.37 13.70
C ALA A 86 -1.70 7.01 14.06
N MET A 87 -1.10 6.30 13.10
CA MET A 87 -0.62 4.92 13.24
C MET A 87 -1.71 3.93 13.72
N ASP A 88 -2.98 4.26 13.51
CA ASP A 88 -4.13 3.39 13.77
C ASP A 88 -4.39 2.54 12.52
N TRP A 89 -3.47 1.59 12.27
CA TRP A 89 -3.42 0.81 11.03
C TRP A 89 -4.67 -0.04 10.82
N ASP A 90 -5.26 -0.58 11.88
CA ASP A 90 -6.47 -1.38 11.75
C ASP A 90 -7.66 -0.50 11.33
N LYS A 91 -7.81 0.68 11.94
CA LYS A 91 -8.84 1.64 11.51
C LYS A 91 -8.61 2.15 10.09
N ALA A 92 -7.35 2.40 9.70
CA ALA A 92 -7.02 2.80 8.34
C ALA A 92 -7.44 1.74 7.32
N ARG A 93 -7.12 0.47 7.59
CA ARG A 93 -7.51 -0.67 6.77
C ARG A 93 -9.03 -0.80 6.66
N GLN A 94 -9.73 -0.79 7.79
CA GLN A 94 -11.19 -0.90 7.83
C GLN A 94 -11.87 0.24 7.07
N ALA A 95 -11.36 1.47 7.19
CA ALA A 95 -11.88 2.62 6.45
C ALA A 95 -11.80 2.39 4.93
N VAL A 96 -10.69 1.86 4.43
CA VAL A 96 -10.56 1.54 3.00
C VAL A 96 -11.54 0.44 2.60
N GLU A 97 -11.62 -0.65 3.37
CA GLU A 97 -12.49 -1.79 3.06
C GLU A 97 -13.98 -1.44 3.05
N GLN A 98 -14.39 -0.37 3.74
CA GLN A 98 -15.76 0.16 3.74
C GLN A 98 -16.11 0.94 2.46
N VAL A 99 -15.12 1.41 1.69
CA VAL A 99 -15.36 2.10 0.42
C VAL A 99 -15.76 1.06 -0.64
N PRO A 100 -16.93 1.20 -1.30
CA PRO A 100 -17.31 0.30 -2.37
C PRO A 100 -16.29 0.32 -3.51
N GLN A 101 -15.91 -0.86 -4.00
CA GLN A 101 -14.98 -1.01 -5.14
C GLN A 101 -13.61 -0.32 -4.92
N TRP A 102 -13.15 -0.19 -3.67
CA TRP A 102 -11.87 0.45 -3.34
C TRP A 102 -10.66 -0.12 -4.09
N GLN A 103 -10.72 -1.39 -4.51
CA GLN A 103 -9.66 -2.05 -5.28
C GLN A 103 -9.47 -1.47 -6.68
N SER A 104 -10.39 -0.61 -7.15
CA SER A 104 -10.32 0.11 -8.41
C SER A 104 -9.79 1.54 -8.25
N ASP A 105 -9.32 1.93 -7.06
CA ASP A 105 -8.68 3.21 -6.79
C ASP A 105 -7.24 2.99 -6.31
N ALA A 106 -6.28 3.61 -7.00
CA ALA A 106 -4.86 3.43 -6.73
C ALA A 106 -4.44 3.92 -5.34
N VAL A 107 -5.01 5.05 -4.87
CA VAL A 107 -4.69 5.63 -3.57
C VAL A 107 -5.20 4.73 -2.45
N LEU A 108 -6.40 4.18 -2.61
CA LEU A 108 -6.97 3.23 -1.64
C LEU A 108 -6.19 1.91 -1.62
N LEU A 109 -5.78 1.37 -2.78
CA LEU A 109 -4.90 0.19 -2.83
C LEU A 109 -3.59 0.41 -2.05
N GLN A 110 -2.92 1.54 -2.26
CA GLN A 110 -1.68 1.88 -1.55
C GLN A 110 -1.90 2.00 -0.03
N ARG A 111 -2.97 2.68 0.39
CA ARG A 111 -3.31 2.85 1.80
C ARG A 111 -3.64 1.53 2.47
N HIS A 112 -4.42 0.68 1.82
CA HIS A 112 -4.74 -0.64 2.33
C HIS A 112 -3.49 -1.51 2.47
N ALA A 113 -2.61 -1.51 1.46
CA ALA A 113 -1.37 -2.28 1.50
C ALA A 113 -0.46 -1.85 2.66
N ARG A 114 -0.22 -0.53 2.79
CA ARG A 114 0.58 0.05 3.88
C ARG A 114 -0.02 -0.18 5.26
N ALA A 115 -1.35 -0.20 5.38
CA ALA A 115 -2.02 -0.50 6.64
C ALA A 115 -1.92 -2.00 7.02
N CYS A 116 -1.93 -2.90 6.03
CA CYS A 116 -1.83 -4.34 6.28
C CYS A 116 -0.44 -4.79 6.74
N GLU A 117 0.63 -4.10 6.32
CA GLU A 117 2.01 -4.49 6.63
C GLU A 117 2.32 -4.47 8.16
N PRO A 118 2.08 -3.39 8.92
CA PRO A 118 2.27 -3.38 10.37
C PRO A 118 1.40 -4.41 11.10
N LEU A 119 0.23 -4.73 10.54
CA LEU A 119 -0.72 -5.70 11.09
C LEU A 119 -0.35 -7.16 10.79
N GLN A 120 0.80 -7.41 10.16
CA GLN A 120 1.24 -8.74 9.73
C GLN A 120 0.26 -9.45 8.77
N ARG A 121 -0.60 -8.67 8.10
CA ARG A 121 -1.54 -9.17 7.07
C ARG A 121 -0.85 -9.23 5.70
N ARG A 122 0.25 -9.99 5.63
CA ARG A 122 1.14 -10.04 4.47
C ARG A 122 0.42 -10.38 3.16
N CYS A 123 -0.48 -11.35 3.18
CA CYS A 123 -1.21 -11.76 1.96
C CYS A 123 -2.12 -10.63 1.45
N ASP A 124 -2.80 -9.92 2.34
CA ASP A 124 -3.70 -8.83 1.97
C ASP A 124 -2.92 -7.61 1.44
N ALA A 125 -1.76 -7.33 2.05
CA ALA A 125 -0.83 -6.32 1.55
C ALA A 125 -0.34 -6.65 0.13
N LEU A 126 0.14 -7.88 -0.08
CA LEU A 126 0.61 -8.34 -1.39
C LEU A 126 -0.48 -8.28 -2.47
N LEU A 127 -1.70 -8.72 -2.16
CA LEU A 127 -2.81 -8.66 -3.12
C LEU A 127 -3.15 -7.22 -3.51
N SER A 128 -3.05 -6.27 -2.57
CA SER A 128 -3.26 -4.85 -2.83
C SER A 128 -2.16 -4.28 -3.73
N TRP A 129 -0.91 -4.62 -3.45
CA TRP A 129 0.22 -4.27 -4.31
C TRP A 129 0.12 -4.90 -5.71
N PHE A 130 -0.32 -6.15 -5.82
CA PHE A 130 -0.52 -6.82 -7.11
C PHE A 130 -1.60 -6.12 -7.93
N ASN A 131 -2.73 -5.82 -7.32
CA ASN A 131 -3.80 -5.07 -7.98
C ASN A 131 -3.34 -3.67 -8.41
N LEU A 132 -2.45 -3.02 -7.65
CA LEU A 132 -1.85 -1.75 -8.05
C LEU A 132 -0.96 -1.92 -9.29
N CYS A 133 -0.04 -2.88 -9.29
CA CYS A 133 0.82 -3.14 -10.46
C CYS A 133 0.01 -3.48 -11.72
N TRP A 134 -1.10 -4.20 -11.57
CA TRP A 134 -1.93 -4.60 -12.71
C TRP A 134 -2.77 -3.46 -13.28
N GLN A 135 -3.36 -2.61 -12.43
CA GLN A 135 -4.31 -1.58 -12.86
C GLN A 135 -3.67 -0.21 -13.06
N PHE A 136 -2.62 0.08 -12.29
CA PHE A 136 -1.96 1.39 -12.20
C PHE A 136 -0.43 1.20 -12.28
N PRO A 137 0.09 0.65 -13.39
CA PRO A 137 1.51 0.33 -13.52
C PRO A 137 2.43 1.54 -13.33
N GLU A 138 1.98 2.74 -13.67
CA GLU A 138 2.69 4.00 -13.46
C GLU A 138 2.91 4.31 -11.97
N GLN A 139 2.13 3.69 -11.07
CA GLN A 139 2.25 3.83 -9.63
C GLN A 139 3.02 2.67 -8.98
N GLY A 140 3.66 1.79 -9.78
CA GLY A 140 4.43 0.65 -9.28
C GLY A 140 5.54 1.04 -8.29
N ASN A 141 6.17 2.19 -8.49
CA ASN A 141 7.23 2.71 -7.60
C ASN A 141 6.74 2.97 -6.16
N ALA A 142 5.43 3.01 -5.90
CA ALA A 142 4.90 3.06 -4.55
C ALA A 142 5.38 1.88 -3.67
N LEU A 143 5.76 0.76 -4.29
CA LEU A 143 6.37 -0.39 -3.60
C LEU A 143 7.67 -0.02 -2.86
N GLU A 144 8.44 0.97 -3.32
CA GLU A 144 9.69 1.42 -2.68
C GLU A 144 9.44 2.01 -1.27
N SER A 145 8.21 2.46 -1.01
CA SER A 145 7.78 2.97 0.29
C SER A 145 7.26 1.90 1.26
N SER A 146 7.22 0.63 0.83
CA SER A 146 6.76 -0.48 1.67
C SER A 146 7.64 -0.63 2.91
N THR A 147 7.01 -0.99 4.03
CA THR A 147 7.73 -1.36 5.26
C THR A 147 8.22 -2.81 5.23
N ASP A 148 7.73 -3.63 4.29
CA ASP A 148 8.24 -4.97 4.01
C ASP A 148 9.54 -4.88 3.21
N THR A 149 10.66 -4.99 3.91
CA THR A 149 12.01 -4.95 3.31
C THR A 149 12.22 -6.03 2.25
N GLU A 150 11.65 -7.23 2.44
CA GLU A 150 11.77 -8.30 1.43
C GLU A 150 11.03 -7.88 0.16
N LEU A 151 9.81 -7.34 0.29
CA LEU A 151 9.04 -6.89 -0.87
C LEU A 151 9.78 -5.78 -1.64
N ARG A 152 10.38 -4.82 -0.93
CA ARG A 152 11.19 -3.77 -1.56
C ARG A 152 12.40 -4.32 -2.30
N GLN A 153 13.11 -5.27 -1.70
CA GLN A 153 14.26 -5.92 -2.34
C GLN A 153 13.84 -6.69 -3.59
N GLN A 154 12.71 -7.38 -3.54
CA GLN A 154 12.16 -8.08 -4.70
C GLN A 154 11.74 -7.10 -5.80
N TRP A 155 11.15 -5.95 -5.46
CA TRP A 155 10.83 -4.91 -6.43
C TRP A 155 12.08 -4.32 -7.09
N ALA A 156 13.12 -3.99 -6.30
CA ALA A 156 14.38 -3.52 -6.85
C ALA A 156 15.05 -4.56 -7.77
N ALA A 157 15.09 -5.83 -7.36
CA ALA A 157 15.62 -6.91 -8.20
C ALA A 157 14.82 -7.11 -9.49
N PHE A 158 13.51 -6.88 -9.46
CA PHE A 158 12.65 -6.90 -10.64
C PHE A 158 12.96 -5.75 -11.62
N GLN A 159 13.23 -4.54 -11.10
CA GLN A 159 13.58 -3.37 -11.92
C GLN A 159 14.92 -3.55 -12.65
N GLU A 160 15.84 -4.34 -12.10
CA GLU A 160 17.17 -4.61 -12.66
C GLU A 160 17.22 -5.84 -13.60
N LEU A 161 16.06 -6.37 -14.02
CA LEU A 161 16.02 -7.57 -14.88
C LEU A 161 16.50 -7.29 -16.30
N GLU A 162 17.25 -8.26 -16.85
CA GLU A 162 17.59 -8.31 -18.26
C GLU A 162 17.12 -9.65 -18.89
N PRO A 163 16.23 -9.62 -19.91
CA PRO A 163 15.51 -8.45 -20.44
C PRO A 163 14.51 -7.85 -19.45
N GLU A 164 14.29 -6.54 -19.55
CA GLU A 164 13.35 -5.78 -18.71
C GLU A 164 11.92 -6.33 -18.85
N LEU A 165 11.19 -6.30 -17.73
CA LEU A 165 9.80 -6.72 -17.62
C LEU A 165 8.93 -5.52 -17.18
N PRO A 166 7.75 -5.32 -17.79
CA PRO A 166 6.90 -4.19 -17.42
C PRO A 166 6.23 -4.40 -16.05
N ALA A 167 5.98 -3.33 -15.30
CA ALA A 167 5.45 -3.37 -13.92
C ALA A 167 4.26 -4.34 -13.67
N PRO A 168 3.25 -4.48 -14.56
CA PRO A 168 2.16 -5.45 -14.38
C PRO A 168 2.60 -6.91 -14.26
N THR A 169 3.81 -7.24 -14.72
CA THR A 169 4.36 -8.60 -14.65
C THR A 169 5.07 -8.89 -13.32
N PHE A 170 5.34 -7.88 -12.50
CA PHE A 170 5.99 -8.05 -11.20
C PHE A 170 5.32 -9.10 -10.31
N PRO A 171 3.99 -9.12 -10.13
CA PRO A 171 3.33 -10.17 -9.35
C PRO A 171 3.62 -11.59 -9.86
N ALA A 172 3.71 -11.75 -11.18
CA ALA A 172 3.96 -13.04 -11.81
C ALA A 172 5.44 -13.44 -11.68
N TRP A 173 6.36 -12.49 -11.85
CA TRP A 173 7.78 -12.69 -11.55
C TRP A 173 8.04 -12.97 -10.07
N LEU A 174 7.32 -12.34 -9.15
CA LEU A 174 7.45 -12.60 -7.73
C LEU A 174 7.01 -14.03 -7.38
N LEU A 175 5.92 -14.51 -8.00
CA LEU A 175 5.53 -15.92 -7.89
C LEU A 175 6.67 -16.83 -8.37
N LEU A 176 7.33 -16.52 -9.49
CA LEU A 176 8.48 -17.31 -9.98
C LEU A 176 9.58 -17.47 -8.95
N ASN A 177 9.99 -16.37 -8.32
CA ASN A 177 11.07 -16.36 -7.33
C ASN A 177 10.65 -16.90 -5.96
N LYS A 178 9.36 -16.83 -5.64
CA LYS A 178 8.78 -17.26 -4.36
C LYS A 178 7.59 -18.21 -4.61
N PRO A 179 7.82 -19.43 -5.11
CA PRO A 179 6.72 -20.34 -5.50
C PRO A 179 5.82 -20.74 -4.33
N GLY A 180 6.32 -20.67 -3.09
CA GLY A 180 5.53 -20.87 -1.87
C GLY A 180 4.35 -19.90 -1.72
N LEU A 181 4.39 -18.73 -2.36
CA LEU A 181 3.29 -17.77 -2.35
C LEU A 181 2.00 -18.34 -2.93
N SER A 182 2.09 -19.25 -3.91
CA SER A 182 0.92 -19.91 -4.50
C SER A 182 0.11 -20.75 -3.49
N LYS A 183 0.70 -21.13 -2.35
CA LYS A 183 0.03 -21.92 -1.31
C LYS A 183 -0.69 -21.06 -0.26
N VAL A 184 -0.31 -19.79 -0.13
CA VAL A 184 -0.80 -18.89 0.93
C VAL A 184 -1.67 -17.77 0.38
N LEU A 185 -1.42 -17.32 -0.85
CA LEU A 185 -2.25 -16.33 -1.51
C LEU A 185 -3.55 -16.98 -1.98
N THR A 186 -4.67 -16.29 -1.76
CA THR A 186 -5.95 -16.63 -2.38
C THR A 186 -5.77 -16.67 -3.89
N GLY A 187 -6.21 -17.77 -4.51
CA GLY A 187 -6.09 -17.92 -5.96
C GLY A 187 -6.81 -16.81 -6.72
N PRO A 188 -6.31 -16.44 -7.91
CA PRO A 188 -6.94 -15.39 -8.72
C PRO A 188 -8.36 -15.82 -9.04
N ARG A 189 -9.35 -15.01 -8.66
CA ARG A 189 -10.74 -15.28 -8.97
C ARG A 189 -10.96 -15.10 -10.47
N HIS A 190 -11.86 -15.90 -11.04
CA HIS A 190 -12.15 -15.86 -12.47
C HIS A 190 -12.72 -14.51 -12.96
N ASP A 191 -13.30 -13.73 -12.05
CA ASP A 191 -13.94 -12.43 -12.28
C ASP A 191 -13.01 -11.22 -12.01
N THR A 192 -11.78 -11.44 -11.56
CA THR A 192 -10.80 -10.34 -11.39
C THR A 192 -10.38 -9.85 -12.77
N ALA A 193 -11.14 -8.91 -13.36
CA ALA A 193 -10.99 -8.43 -14.74
C ALA A 193 -9.55 -7.97 -15.04
N ASN A 194 -8.86 -7.45 -14.04
CA ASN A 194 -7.55 -6.84 -14.18
C ASN A 194 -6.38 -7.78 -13.89
N CYS A 195 -6.61 -9.03 -13.49
CA CYS A 195 -5.53 -10.00 -13.28
C CYS A 195 -4.98 -10.49 -14.64
N PRO A 196 -3.68 -10.36 -14.94
CA PRO A 196 -3.08 -10.84 -16.18
C PRO A 196 -3.19 -12.36 -16.35
N ALA A 197 -3.38 -12.81 -17.59
CA ALA A 197 -3.49 -14.24 -17.89
C ALA A 197 -2.20 -15.01 -17.54
N SER A 198 -1.02 -14.41 -17.75
CA SER A 198 0.28 -14.98 -17.41
C SER A 198 0.44 -15.27 -15.92
N TYR A 199 -0.02 -14.36 -15.05
CA TYR A 199 -0.07 -14.57 -13.61
C TYR A 199 -0.92 -15.79 -13.24
N ARG A 200 -2.14 -15.90 -13.79
CA ARG A 200 -3.03 -17.04 -13.51
C ARG A 200 -2.40 -18.38 -13.92
N THR A 201 -1.80 -18.42 -15.11
CA THR A 201 -1.11 -19.61 -15.61
C THR A 201 0.04 -20.01 -14.69
N LEU A 202 0.86 -19.04 -14.24
CA LEU A 202 1.96 -19.30 -13.31
C LEU A 202 1.50 -19.74 -11.92
N TYR A 203 0.48 -19.10 -11.36
CA TYR A 203 -0.10 -19.51 -10.09
C TYR A 203 -0.55 -20.97 -10.14
N GLN A 204 -1.19 -21.39 -11.24
CA GLN A 204 -1.64 -22.76 -11.43
C GLN A 204 -0.49 -23.76 -11.66
N LEU A 205 0.57 -23.35 -12.37
CA LEU A 205 1.78 -24.15 -12.54
C LEU A 205 2.48 -24.44 -11.20
N GLN A 206 2.46 -23.48 -10.27
CA GLN A 206 3.12 -23.62 -8.97
C GLN A 206 2.25 -24.30 -7.91
N GLY A 207 0.92 -24.15 -8.00
CA GLY A 207 -0.02 -24.69 -7.02
C GLY A 207 -0.27 -26.20 -7.11
N ARG A 208 0.21 -26.90 -8.14
CA ARG A 208 -0.04 -28.35 -8.33
C ARG A 208 1.24 -29.12 -8.69
N PRO A 209 2.00 -29.63 -7.70
CA PRO A 209 3.16 -30.48 -7.98
C PRO A 209 2.84 -31.85 -8.61
N CYS A 210 1.56 -32.22 -8.73
CA CYS A 210 1.11 -33.56 -9.17
C CYS A 210 0.17 -33.53 -10.40
N ALA A 211 0.16 -32.43 -11.17
CA ALA A 211 -0.52 -32.44 -12.47
C ALA A 211 0.23 -33.35 -13.45
N GLN A 212 -0.50 -34.16 -14.22
CA GLN A 212 0.06 -35.01 -15.28
C GLN A 212 1.01 -34.19 -16.16
N THR A 213 2.12 -34.80 -16.58
CA THR A 213 3.20 -34.14 -17.32
C THR A 213 2.68 -33.33 -18.52
N ASP A 214 1.61 -33.79 -19.17
CA ASP A 214 0.97 -33.15 -20.31
C ASP A 214 0.28 -31.82 -19.96
N ASP A 215 -0.37 -31.73 -18.80
CA ASP A 215 -0.99 -30.48 -18.32
C ASP A 215 0.06 -29.40 -18.04
N ASN A 216 1.22 -29.80 -17.50
CA ASN A 216 2.32 -28.88 -17.26
C ASN A 216 2.97 -28.40 -18.56
N ILE A 217 3.11 -29.28 -19.56
CA ILE A 217 3.59 -28.90 -20.90
C ILE A 217 2.62 -27.90 -21.54
N ALA A 218 1.31 -28.17 -21.50
CA ALA A 218 0.30 -27.26 -22.05
C ALA A 218 0.34 -25.88 -21.37
N ARG A 219 0.47 -25.84 -20.05
CA ARG A 219 0.55 -24.58 -19.28
C ARG A 219 1.85 -23.81 -19.54
N ARG A 220 2.98 -24.51 -19.71
CA ARG A 220 4.25 -23.88 -20.14
C ARG A 220 4.12 -23.28 -21.53
N ALA A 221 3.49 -23.99 -22.46
CA ALA A 221 3.20 -23.47 -23.80
C ALA A 221 2.27 -22.24 -23.75
N GLN A 222 1.25 -22.28 -22.89
CA GLN A 222 0.34 -21.16 -22.66
C GLN A 222 1.07 -19.94 -22.10
N LEU A 223 1.95 -20.12 -21.11
CA LEU A 223 2.78 -19.03 -20.57
C LEU A 223 3.67 -18.41 -21.64
N LYS A 224 4.32 -19.25 -22.47
CA LYS A 224 5.15 -18.78 -23.59
C LYS A 224 4.35 -17.94 -24.59
N GLN A 225 3.09 -18.29 -24.85
CA GLN A 225 2.21 -17.53 -25.75
C GLN A 225 1.73 -16.22 -25.12
N GLN A 226 1.42 -16.23 -23.82
CA GLN A 226 0.89 -15.08 -23.10
C GLN A 226 1.95 -14.02 -22.81
N ASP A 227 3.14 -14.45 -22.41
CA ASP A 227 4.23 -13.56 -21.99
C ASP A 227 5.60 -14.22 -22.30
N PRO A 228 6.12 -14.05 -23.53
CA PRO A 228 7.37 -14.67 -23.95
C PRO A 228 8.58 -14.24 -23.12
N VAL A 229 8.60 -12.99 -22.63
CA VAL A 229 9.72 -12.43 -21.86
C VAL A 229 9.71 -13.03 -20.45
N LEU A 230 8.55 -13.07 -19.79
CA LEU A 230 8.40 -13.75 -18.51
C LEU A 230 8.68 -15.25 -18.62
N PHE A 231 8.30 -15.90 -19.72
CA PHE A 231 8.64 -17.29 -19.97
C PHE A 231 10.14 -17.53 -20.09
N ARG A 232 10.90 -16.59 -20.68
CA ARG A 232 12.37 -16.66 -20.70
C ARG A 232 12.94 -16.65 -19.29
N HIS A 233 12.44 -15.76 -18.43
CA HIS A 233 12.83 -15.73 -17.00
C HIS A 233 12.43 -17.01 -16.25
N TYR A 234 11.25 -17.57 -16.54
CA TYR A 234 10.83 -18.87 -15.99
C TYR A 234 11.82 -20.01 -16.32
N LEU A 235 12.34 -20.06 -17.56
CA LEU A 235 13.30 -21.09 -17.96
C LEU A 235 14.68 -20.95 -17.30
N LEU A 236 15.09 -19.73 -16.95
CA LEU A 236 16.37 -19.48 -16.28
C LEU A 236 16.37 -19.91 -14.80
N LEU A 237 15.19 -20.06 -14.20
CA LEU A 237 15.00 -20.43 -12.79
C LEU A 237 14.72 -21.93 -12.58
N GLN A 238 14.64 -22.73 -13.65
CA GLN A 238 14.48 -24.19 -13.61
C GLN A 238 15.84 -24.88 -13.65
#